data_AF-A0AAD7JLD6-F1
#
_entry.id   AF-A0AAD7JLD6-F1
#
_cell.length_a   1.000
_cell.length_b   1.000
_cell.length_c   1.000
_cell.angle_alpha   90.00
_cell.angle_beta   90.00
_cell.angle_gamma   90.00
#
_symmetry.space_group_name_H-M   'P 1'
#
loop_
_entity.id
_entity.type
_entity.pdbx_description
1 polymer ?
#
loop_
_entity_poly.entity_id
_entity_poly.type
_entity_poly.pdbx_seq_one_letter_code
_entity_poly.pdbx_strand_id
1 'polypeptide(L)'
;MTTPVQTQVVITLPSNNTSLEGTRPYKINGTYYIFTSSPNTGGEYVYKSSNIFSTSWEVNVFLGPDVSPQAPLVCCLGQGALVETQNGVWYWMSFSWSYPNGRIPVLLPITWSSDGWPIPTLSNGALAASYPDTLTPHPVTNNLTGVDTFAGTSLGVQWEWNHDPDHTNFTVNNGLTLRTASLTNDWFAARNTLTHRQLGPISTATIKMTIGSMKNGDRAGLGLFRDVSAYIGVWRSGNTFAVNMVNNITMNTSWVTTNTGNTAASAAAAGPNIWFRVISDSRPAVNLGTFWYSIDGKTFKQLGPGFSTDTNFQYFEGQRFAIFNFAASALGGSVQVANFELTAGSYTGVAFGA
;
A
#
# COMPACT_ATOMS: atom_id res chain seq x y z
N MET A 1 -20.53 26.98 -5.91
CA MET A 1 -20.56 25.94 -6.96
C MET A 1 -21.13 26.57 -8.22
N THR A 2 -20.43 26.43 -9.35
CA THR A 2 -20.87 26.91 -10.66
C THR A 2 -21.92 25.96 -11.24
N THR A 3 -23.02 26.51 -11.77
CA THR A 3 -24.04 25.75 -12.50
C THR A 3 -23.43 25.13 -13.76
N PRO A 4 -23.69 23.85 -14.07
CA PRO A 4 -23.30 23.25 -15.34
C PRO A 4 -23.87 24.06 -16.51
N VAL A 5 -22.99 24.53 -17.41
CA VAL A 5 -23.40 25.31 -18.59
C VAL A 5 -23.91 24.42 -19.73
N GLN A 6 -23.52 23.14 -19.73
CA GLN A 6 -23.88 22.17 -20.76
C GLN A 6 -23.66 20.73 -20.25
N THR A 7 -24.57 19.82 -20.58
CA THR A 7 -24.43 18.38 -20.38
C THR A 7 -24.53 17.70 -21.74
N GLN A 8 -23.50 16.96 -22.13
CA GLN A 8 -23.49 16.23 -23.39
C GLN A 8 -22.58 15.00 -23.30
N VAL A 9 -22.82 14.02 -24.19
CA VAL A 9 -21.93 12.88 -24.35
C VAL A 9 -20.67 13.34 -25.10
N VAL A 10 -19.51 13.14 -24.48
CA VAL A 10 -18.19 13.47 -25.07
C VAL A 10 -17.47 12.21 -25.55
N ILE A 11 -17.66 11.08 -24.87
CA ILE A 11 -17.00 9.81 -25.15
C ILE A 11 -18.05 8.73 -25.36
N THR A 12 -17.98 8.04 -26.50
CA THR A 12 -18.70 6.80 -26.75
C THR A 12 -17.78 5.61 -26.55
N LEU A 13 -18.31 4.53 -25.99
CA LEU A 13 -17.55 3.29 -25.83
C LEU A 13 -17.13 2.74 -27.20
N PRO A 14 -15.87 2.28 -27.38
CA PRO A 14 -15.46 1.55 -28.56
C PRO A 14 -16.31 0.28 -28.72
N SER A 15 -16.42 -0.23 -29.96
CA SER A 15 -17.11 -1.50 -30.20
C SER A 15 -16.49 -2.63 -29.35
N ASN A 16 -17.35 -3.45 -28.75
CA ASN A 16 -17.00 -4.55 -27.83
C ASN A 16 -16.49 -4.14 -26.45
N ASN A 17 -16.51 -2.85 -26.10
CA ASN A 17 -16.24 -2.40 -24.74
C ASN A 17 -17.53 -2.10 -23.99
N THR A 18 -17.61 -2.54 -22.74
CA THR A 18 -18.76 -2.33 -21.85
C THR A 18 -18.49 -1.28 -20.76
N SER A 19 -17.24 -0.83 -20.57
CA SER A 19 -16.91 0.21 -19.60
C SER A 19 -15.59 0.93 -19.91
N LEU A 20 -15.55 2.23 -19.61
CA LEU A 20 -14.33 3.04 -19.59
C LEU A 20 -14.26 3.81 -18.27
N GLU A 21 -13.06 3.90 -17.69
CA GLU A 21 -12.83 4.59 -16.42
C GLU A 21 -11.43 5.22 -16.36
N GLY A 22 -11.09 5.81 -15.21
CA GLY A 22 -9.78 6.40 -14.99
C GLY A 22 -9.51 7.62 -15.88
N THR A 23 -10.57 8.28 -16.34
CA THR A 23 -10.52 9.32 -17.37
C THR A 23 -9.61 10.50 -16.98
N ARG A 24 -8.76 10.92 -17.92
CA ARG A 24 -7.86 12.08 -17.79
C ARG A 24 -7.91 12.96 -19.04
N PRO A 25 -8.53 14.15 -18.98
CA PRO A 25 -8.51 15.10 -20.07
C PRO A 25 -7.21 15.91 -20.08
N TYR A 26 -6.72 16.24 -21.28
CA TYR A 26 -5.57 17.11 -21.51
C TYR A 26 -5.88 18.11 -22.62
N LYS A 27 -5.20 19.25 -22.60
CA LYS A 27 -5.10 20.16 -23.74
C LYS A 27 -3.62 20.36 -24.06
N ILE A 28 -3.19 19.84 -25.21
CA ILE A 28 -1.78 19.84 -25.64
C ILE A 28 -1.73 20.52 -27.00
N ASN A 29 -1.00 21.63 -27.10
CA ASN A 29 -0.82 22.41 -28.33
C ASN A 29 -2.13 22.74 -29.06
N GLY A 30 -3.19 23.06 -28.31
CA GLY A 30 -4.50 23.41 -28.84
C GLY A 30 -5.43 22.22 -29.14
N THR A 31 -4.92 20.99 -29.11
CA THR A 31 -5.69 19.76 -29.27
C THR A 31 -6.11 19.21 -27.91
N TYR A 32 -7.32 18.69 -27.82
CA TYR A 32 -7.84 18.02 -26.63
C TYR A 32 -7.64 16.51 -26.74
N TYR A 33 -7.18 15.92 -25.64
CA TYR A 33 -7.00 14.48 -25.50
C TYR A 33 -7.77 13.98 -24.29
N ILE A 34 -8.30 12.76 -24.35
CA ILE A 34 -8.82 12.09 -23.17
C ILE A 34 -8.25 10.67 -23.11
N PHE A 35 -7.45 10.41 -22.09
CA PHE A 35 -6.96 9.07 -21.76
C PHE A 35 -7.99 8.37 -20.89
N THR A 36 -8.24 7.10 -21.15
CA THR A 36 -9.18 6.31 -20.37
C THR A 36 -8.89 4.82 -20.52
N SER A 37 -9.05 4.10 -19.43
CA SER A 37 -8.78 2.67 -19.34
C SER A 37 -10.05 1.87 -19.54
N SER A 38 -9.90 0.69 -20.16
CA SER A 38 -10.93 -0.33 -20.20
C SER A 38 -10.60 -1.46 -19.23
N PRO A 39 -11.30 -1.58 -18.09
CA PRO A 39 -11.05 -2.66 -17.13
C PRO A 39 -11.33 -4.04 -17.73
N ASN A 40 -12.27 -4.11 -18.66
CA ASN A 40 -12.75 -5.38 -19.22
C ASN A 40 -11.85 -5.91 -20.34
N THR A 41 -11.24 -5.01 -21.12
CA THR A 41 -10.34 -5.41 -22.20
C THR A 41 -8.88 -5.26 -21.82
N GLY A 42 -8.53 -4.58 -20.73
CA GLY A 42 -7.15 -4.28 -20.31
C GLY A 42 -6.44 -3.26 -21.20
N GLY A 43 -7.15 -2.62 -22.13
CA GLY A 43 -6.58 -1.62 -23.05
C GLY A 43 -6.70 -0.19 -22.52
N GLU A 44 -5.69 0.63 -22.83
CA GLU A 44 -5.70 2.08 -22.63
C GLU A 44 -6.04 2.78 -23.96
N TYR A 45 -7.02 3.67 -23.93
CA TYR A 45 -7.55 4.36 -25.11
C TYR A 45 -7.29 5.86 -25.00
N VAL A 46 -7.04 6.48 -26.14
CA VAL A 46 -6.90 7.94 -26.26
C VAL A 46 -7.92 8.44 -27.25
N TYR A 47 -8.72 9.40 -26.79
CA TYR A 47 -9.63 10.17 -27.63
C TYR A 47 -8.96 11.50 -27.98
N LYS A 48 -9.09 11.95 -29.23
CA LYS A 48 -8.51 13.21 -29.73
C LYS A 48 -9.59 14.08 -30.39
N SER A 49 -9.57 15.38 -30.11
CA SER A 49 -10.41 16.36 -30.79
C SER A 49 -9.81 17.76 -30.79
N SER A 50 -10.09 18.57 -31.81
CA SER A 50 -9.74 20.01 -31.81
C SER A 50 -10.74 20.86 -31.01
N ASN A 51 -11.88 20.29 -30.61
CA ASN A 51 -12.92 20.97 -29.83
C ASN A 51 -13.39 20.08 -28.68
N ILE A 52 -13.19 20.54 -27.43
CA ILE A 52 -13.63 19.81 -26.23
C ILE A 52 -15.15 19.55 -26.21
N PHE A 53 -15.93 20.38 -26.90
CA PHE A 53 -17.38 20.22 -27.03
C PHE A 53 -17.79 19.41 -28.26
N SER A 54 -16.85 18.81 -28.99
CA SER A 54 -17.19 17.94 -30.12
C SER A 54 -18.03 16.75 -29.66
N THR A 55 -19.04 16.41 -30.43
CA THR A 55 -19.84 15.19 -30.28
C THR A 55 -19.20 13.99 -31.00
N SER A 56 -18.12 14.22 -31.73
CA SER A 56 -17.34 13.19 -32.43
C SER A 56 -15.86 13.36 -32.11
N TRP A 57 -15.27 12.33 -31.52
CA TRP A 57 -13.86 12.27 -31.19
C TRP A 57 -13.22 11.11 -31.95
N GLU A 58 -12.03 11.34 -32.48
CA GLU A 58 -11.20 10.24 -32.96
C GLU A 58 -10.73 9.41 -31.78
N VAL A 59 -10.59 8.09 -31.93
CA VAL A 59 -10.15 7.20 -30.86
C VAL A 59 -9.09 6.23 -31.38
N ASN A 60 -8.02 6.06 -30.61
CA ASN A 60 -6.97 5.06 -30.84
C ASN A 60 -6.69 4.25 -29.58
N VAL A 61 -6.24 3.00 -29.77
CA VAL A 61 -5.65 2.19 -28.70
C VAL A 61 -4.23 2.70 -28.47
N PHE A 62 -3.96 3.24 -27.29
CA PHE A 62 -2.62 3.69 -26.91
C PHE A 62 -1.76 2.52 -26.43
N LEU A 63 -2.31 1.64 -25.58
CA LEU A 63 -1.66 0.41 -25.15
C LEU A 63 -2.68 -0.72 -25.15
N GLY A 64 -2.38 -1.80 -25.88
CA GLY A 64 -3.24 -2.98 -25.95
C GLY A 64 -2.97 -3.96 -24.79
N PRO A 65 -3.93 -4.86 -24.49
CA PRO A 65 -3.79 -5.85 -23.41
C PRO A 65 -2.70 -6.90 -23.65
N ASP A 66 -2.33 -7.12 -24.92
CA ASP A 66 -1.33 -8.11 -25.29
C ASP A 66 0.12 -7.59 -25.10
N VAL A 67 0.29 -6.32 -24.74
CA VAL A 67 1.61 -5.74 -24.49
C VAL A 67 2.09 -6.15 -23.11
N SER A 68 3.01 -7.11 -23.08
CA SER A 68 3.56 -7.65 -21.83
C SER A 68 4.72 -6.81 -21.29
N PRO A 69 4.81 -6.62 -19.96
CA PRO A 69 5.98 -6.05 -19.32
C PRO A 69 7.06 -7.10 -19.03
N GLN A 70 8.31 -6.66 -19.10
CA GLN A 70 9.48 -7.49 -18.80
C GLN A 70 10.05 -7.23 -17.40
N ALA A 71 9.65 -6.15 -16.73
CA ALA A 71 10.10 -5.84 -15.38
C ALA A 71 9.51 -6.82 -14.34
N PRO A 72 10.29 -7.20 -13.30
CA PRO A 72 9.75 -7.99 -12.20
C PRO A 72 8.68 -7.21 -11.45
N LEU A 73 7.69 -7.93 -10.91
CA LEU A 73 6.51 -7.36 -10.22
C LEU A 73 5.60 -6.50 -11.11
N VAL A 74 5.83 -6.41 -12.41
CA VAL A 74 4.98 -5.65 -13.33
C VAL A 74 4.14 -6.64 -14.15
N CYS A 75 2.84 -6.38 -14.30
CA CYS A 75 1.94 -7.21 -15.09
C CYS A 75 1.02 -6.36 -15.99
N CYS A 76 -0.22 -6.12 -15.58
CA CYS A 76 -1.18 -5.35 -16.35
C CYS A 76 -1.02 -3.86 -16.03
N LEU A 77 -0.74 -3.04 -17.03
CA LEU A 77 -0.76 -1.59 -16.93
C LEU A 77 -2.13 -1.05 -17.35
N GLY A 78 -2.53 0.09 -16.80
CA GLY A 78 -3.76 0.77 -17.17
C GLY A 78 -3.98 2.01 -16.32
N GLN A 79 -4.85 2.92 -16.76
CA GLN A 79 -5.00 4.25 -16.18
C GLN A 79 -3.65 4.99 -16.09
N GLY A 80 -3.62 6.08 -15.33
CA GLY A 80 -2.41 6.86 -15.09
C GLY A 80 -2.55 8.30 -15.53
N ALA A 81 -1.44 8.93 -15.85
CA ALA A 81 -1.42 10.28 -16.38
C ALA A 81 -0.25 10.51 -17.34
N LEU A 82 -0.44 11.42 -18.30
CA LEU A 82 0.68 11.98 -19.05
C LEU A 82 1.42 13.02 -18.21
N VAL A 83 2.74 13.01 -18.31
CA VAL A 83 3.62 14.02 -17.71
C VAL A 83 4.63 14.49 -18.75
N GLU A 84 4.84 15.80 -18.79
CA GLU A 84 5.84 16.44 -19.62
C GLU A 84 6.94 17.02 -18.73
N THR A 85 8.19 16.80 -19.13
CA THR A 85 9.36 17.39 -18.47
C THR A 85 9.61 18.80 -18.99
N GLN A 86 10.42 19.58 -18.28
CA GLN A 86 10.81 20.94 -18.68
C GLN A 86 11.48 21.03 -20.06
N ASN A 87 12.00 19.90 -20.58
CA ASN A 87 12.66 19.81 -21.88
C ASN A 87 11.73 19.27 -22.98
N GLY A 88 10.43 19.14 -22.72
CA GLY A 88 9.44 18.66 -23.70
C GLY A 88 9.45 17.15 -23.94
N VAL A 89 10.15 16.37 -23.08
CA VAL A 89 10.09 14.91 -23.12
C VAL A 89 8.85 14.43 -22.37
N TRP A 90 8.08 13.54 -22.99
CA TRP A 90 6.81 13.05 -22.46
C TRP A 90 6.92 11.63 -21.92
N TYR A 91 6.18 11.39 -20.85
CA TYR A 91 6.02 10.09 -20.23
C TYR A 91 4.54 9.82 -19.93
N TRP A 92 4.20 8.56 -19.82
CA TRP A 92 2.96 8.07 -19.24
C TRP A 92 3.28 7.40 -17.90
N MET A 93 2.80 8.00 -16.83
CA MET A 93 2.87 7.47 -15.47
C MET A 93 1.63 6.63 -15.20
N SER A 94 1.74 5.32 -15.40
CA SER A 94 0.68 4.34 -15.14
C SER A 94 0.92 3.63 -13.80
N PHE A 95 0.17 2.57 -13.52
CA PHE A 95 0.45 1.64 -12.44
C PHE A 95 0.25 0.19 -12.85
N SER A 96 0.92 -0.72 -12.16
CA SER A 96 0.80 -2.17 -12.31
C SER A 96 0.05 -2.81 -11.14
N TRP A 97 -0.70 -3.89 -11.40
CA TRP A 97 -1.44 -4.67 -10.42
C TRP A 97 -0.54 -5.70 -9.71
N SER A 98 0.28 -5.24 -8.77
CA SER A 98 1.41 -5.96 -8.21
C SER A 98 1.13 -6.57 -6.82
N TYR A 99 -0.02 -7.21 -6.64
CA TYR A 99 -0.40 -7.82 -5.36
C TYR A 99 0.58 -8.92 -4.93
N PRO A 100 0.92 -9.01 -3.63
CA PRO A 100 0.24 -8.39 -2.48
C PRO A 100 0.65 -6.93 -2.17
N ASN A 101 1.64 -6.35 -2.87
CA ASN A 101 2.07 -4.95 -2.63
C ASN A 101 1.01 -3.90 -2.99
N GLY A 102 -0.05 -4.30 -3.69
CA GLY A 102 -1.06 -3.40 -4.22
C GLY A 102 -0.69 -2.93 -5.62
N ARG A 103 -0.98 -1.66 -5.92
CA ARG A 103 -0.74 -1.08 -7.25
C ARG A 103 0.45 -0.13 -7.21
N ILE A 104 1.48 -0.41 -8.01
CA ILE A 104 2.74 0.33 -8.00
C ILE A 104 2.88 1.19 -9.25
N PRO A 105 3.41 2.42 -9.18
CA PRO A 105 3.58 3.28 -10.35
C PRO A 105 4.61 2.70 -11.32
N VAL A 106 4.36 2.89 -12.62
CA VAL A 106 5.27 2.52 -13.71
C VAL A 106 5.38 3.70 -14.66
N LEU A 107 6.61 4.15 -14.92
CA LEU A 107 6.89 5.27 -15.81
C LEU A 107 7.32 4.76 -17.18
N LEU A 108 6.57 5.12 -18.22
CA LEU A 108 6.83 4.74 -19.61
C LEU A 108 7.13 5.97 -20.47
N PRO A 109 8.28 6.04 -21.16
CA PRO A 109 8.51 7.10 -22.14
C PRO A 109 7.55 7.00 -23.32
N ILE A 110 7.07 8.14 -23.82
CA ILE A 110 6.23 8.20 -25.02
C ILE A 110 6.82 9.17 -26.05
N THR A 111 6.45 8.97 -27.30
CA THR A 111 6.68 9.93 -28.38
C THR A 111 5.34 10.37 -28.98
N TRP A 112 5.38 11.32 -29.91
CA TRP A 112 4.20 11.80 -30.62
C TRP A 112 4.35 11.54 -32.12
N SER A 113 3.31 11.03 -32.75
CA SER A 113 3.24 10.93 -34.21
C SER A 113 3.10 12.32 -34.84
N SER A 114 3.35 12.40 -36.15
CA SER A 114 3.21 13.65 -36.92
C SER A 114 1.78 14.19 -36.95
N ASP A 115 0.76 13.33 -36.80
CA ASP A 115 -0.66 13.68 -36.69
C ASP A 115 -1.15 13.82 -35.24
N GLY A 116 -0.21 13.86 -34.28
CA GLY A 116 -0.47 14.23 -32.90
C GLY A 116 -1.07 13.13 -32.04
N TRP A 117 -0.74 11.85 -32.27
CA TRP A 117 -1.08 10.74 -31.39
C TRP A 117 0.10 10.38 -30.47
N PRO A 118 -0.15 10.08 -29.19
CA PRO A 118 0.87 9.57 -28.29
C PRO A 118 1.19 8.12 -28.66
N ILE A 119 2.47 7.75 -28.64
CA ILE A 119 2.97 6.41 -28.96
C ILE A 119 3.81 5.91 -27.78
N PRO A 120 3.48 4.75 -27.17
CA PRO A 120 4.32 4.17 -26.13
C PRO A 120 5.66 3.69 -26.70
N THR A 121 6.75 3.93 -25.98
CA THR A 121 8.05 3.40 -26.38
C THR A 121 8.12 1.92 -25.99
N LEU A 122 8.13 1.03 -26.98
CA LEU A 122 8.20 -0.42 -26.77
C LEU A 122 9.54 -0.98 -27.27
N SER A 123 10.00 -2.07 -26.65
CA SER A 123 11.15 -2.86 -27.10
C SER A 123 10.65 -4.21 -27.61
N ASN A 124 10.83 -4.48 -28.91
CA ASN A 124 10.34 -5.71 -29.56
C ASN A 124 8.85 -6.00 -29.30
N GLY A 125 8.01 -4.95 -29.25
CA GLY A 125 6.57 -5.08 -28.98
C GLY A 125 6.19 -5.25 -27.51
N ALA A 126 7.15 -5.20 -26.58
CA ALA A 126 6.93 -5.34 -25.14
C ALA A 126 7.35 -4.07 -24.37
N LEU A 127 6.89 -3.92 -23.13
CA LEU A 127 7.42 -2.91 -22.22
C LEU A 127 8.75 -3.41 -21.66
N ALA A 128 9.84 -2.71 -21.96
CA ALA A 128 11.17 -3.05 -21.47
C ALA A 128 11.22 -2.98 -19.92
N ALA A 129 12.11 -3.77 -19.33
CA ALA A 129 12.34 -3.75 -17.89
C ALA A 129 12.95 -2.42 -17.39
N SER A 130 13.63 -1.69 -18.27
CA SER A 130 14.26 -0.41 -18.00
C SER A 130 14.30 0.45 -19.25
N TYR A 131 14.18 1.77 -19.07
CA TYR A 131 14.40 2.77 -20.11
C TYR A 131 15.55 3.69 -19.72
N PRO A 132 16.24 4.33 -20.68
CA PRO A 132 17.21 5.37 -20.38
C PRO A 132 16.56 6.50 -19.57
N ASP A 133 17.14 6.81 -18.40
CA ASP A 133 16.79 8.00 -17.65
C ASP A 133 17.64 9.16 -18.16
N THR A 134 17.00 10.14 -18.78
CA THR A 134 17.64 11.35 -19.33
C THR A 134 17.52 12.54 -18.38
N LEU A 135 16.85 12.37 -17.23
CA LEU A 135 16.65 13.42 -16.26
C LEU A 135 17.80 13.48 -15.26
N THR A 136 18.09 14.70 -14.79
CA THR A 136 19.03 14.88 -13.69
C THR A 136 18.35 14.44 -12.39
N PRO A 137 18.95 13.51 -11.60
CA PRO A 137 18.35 13.08 -10.35
C PRO A 137 18.15 14.27 -9.40
N HIS A 138 16.94 14.37 -8.84
CA HIS A 138 16.61 15.32 -7.79
C HIS A 138 16.51 14.60 -6.45
N PRO A 139 17.15 15.10 -5.37
CA PRO A 139 17.09 14.46 -4.07
C PRO A 139 15.68 14.54 -3.51
N VAL A 140 15.12 13.40 -3.13
CA VAL A 140 13.86 13.32 -2.39
C VAL A 140 14.19 13.39 -0.90
N THR A 141 13.64 14.38 -0.20
CA THR A 141 13.94 14.62 1.23
C THR A 141 13.24 13.63 2.17
N ASN A 142 12.17 12.99 1.71
CA ASN A 142 11.40 12.05 2.50
C ASN A 142 11.86 10.62 2.18
N ASN A 143 12.78 10.09 2.99
CA ASN A 143 13.11 8.69 2.92
C ASN A 143 11.95 7.86 3.49
N LEU A 144 11.38 6.97 2.68
CA LEU A 144 10.35 6.03 3.13
C LEU A 144 10.94 4.88 3.96
N THR A 145 12.27 4.72 3.97
CA THR A 145 13.02 3.75 4.76
C THR A 145 13.80 4.42 5.89
N GLY A 146 14.30 3.62 6.81
CA GLY A 146 15.07 4.06 7.97
C GLY A 146 14.23 4.05 9.25
N VAL A 147 14.72 4.78 10.25
CA VAL A 147 14.10 4.84 11.58
C VAL A 147 13.25 6.11 11.71
N ASP A 148 11.97 5.93 11.94
CA ASP A 148 11.06 6.97 12.41
C ASP A 148 10.91 6.88 13.92
N THR A 149 11.32 7.93 14.64
CA THR A 149 11.20 8.05 16.09
C THR A 149 9.93 8.78 16.51
N PHE A 150 9.03 9.08 15.56
CA PHE A 150 7.86 9.92 15.72
C PHE A 150 8.23 11.29 16.32
N ALA A 151 9.27 11.91 15.74
CA ALA A 151 9.84 13.16 16.20
C ALA A 151 8.83 14.32 16.14
N GLY A 152 8.87 15.20 17.14
CA GLY A 152 7.91 16.29 17.27
C GLY A 152 6.53 15.81 17.74
N THR A 153 5.47 16.48 17.30
CA THR A 153 4.10 16.31 17.81
C THR A 153 3.09 15.86 16.77
N SER A 154 3.54 15.44 15.59
CA SER A 154 2.69 15.02 14.47
C SER A 154 3.30 13.85 13.72
N LEU A 155 2.45 13.00 13.13
CA LEU A 155 2.89 11.94 12.24
C LEU A 155 3.41 12.53 10.92
N GLY A 156 4.42 11.89 10.34
CA GLY A 156 4.84 12.16 8.96
C GLY A 156 3.81 11.69 7.92
N VAL A 157 3.95 12.18 6.69
CA VAL A 157 3.00 11.92 5.58
C VAL A 157 2.92 10.45 5.13
N GLN A 158 3.89 9.62 5.54
CA GLN A 158 3.93 8.19 5.25
C GLN A 158 2.93 7.37 6.07
N TRP A 159 2.35 7.96 7.12
CA TRP A 159 1.47 7.31 8.06
C TRP A 159 0.00 7.58 7.76
N GLU A 160 -0.80 6.53 7.77
CA GLU A 160 -2.26 6.61 7.57
C GLU A 160 -2.97 5.69 8.56
N TRP A 161 -4.05 6.17 9.17
CA TRP A 161 -4.88 5.36 10.07
C TRP A 161 -5.83 4.46 9.25
N ASN A 162 -6.11 3.26 9.75
CA ASN A 162 -7.28 2.50 9.30
C ASN A 162 -8.54 3.20 9.83
N HIS A 163 -9.33 3.79 8.92
CA HIS A 163 -10.42 4.73 9.23
C HIS A 163 -9.95 5.99 10.00
N ASP A 164 -10.87 6.91 10.26
CA ASP A 164 -10.57 8.09 11.07
C ASP A 164 -10.17 7.69 12.50
N PRO A 165 -9.08 8.25 13.05
CA PRO A 165 -8.63 7.95 14.40
C PRO A 165 -9.51 8.65 15.44
N ASP A 166 -9.54 8.09 16.64
CA ASP A 166 -9.92 8.82 17.84
C ASP A 166 -8.71 9.63 18.36
N HIS A 167 -8.75 10.93 18.09
CA HIS A 167 -7.72 11.89 18.48
C HIS A 167 -7.48 12.01 19.99
N THR A 168 -8.41 11.56 20.84
CA THR A 168 -8.22 11.56 22.30
C THR A 168 -7.41 10.35 22.77
N ASN A 169 -7.31 9.31 21.93
CA ASN A 169 -6.71 8.03 22.27
C ASN A 169 -5.36 7.75 21.58
N PHE A 170 -4.71 8.79 21.02
CA PHE A 170 -3.29 8.73 20.66
C PHE A 170 -2.58 10.04 20.97
N THR A 171 -1.25 10.00 21.06
CA THR A 171 -0.41 11.20 21.19
C THR A 171 0.91 10.95 20.49
N VAL A 172 1.38 11.91 19.68
CA VAL A 172 2.74 11.93 19.14
C VAL A 172 3.54 12.95 19.95
N ASN A 173 4.66 12.52 20.53
CA ASN A 173 5.59 13.37 21.25
C ASN A 173 6.95 12.68 21.35
N ASN A 174 7.76 12.76 20.29
CA ASN A 174 9.03 12.02 20.17
C ASN A 174 8.86 10.52 20.49
N GLY A 175 7.80 9.95 19.93
CA GLY A 175 7.25 8.63 20.21
C GLY A 175 5.73 8.63 20.01
N LEU A 176 5.16 7.46 19.74
CA LEU A 176 3.73 7.29 19.54
C LEU A 176 3.11 6.58 20.75
N THR A 177 2.24 7.27 21.47
CA THR A 177 1.43 6.64 22.53
C THR A 177 0.07 6.25 21.97
N LEU A 178 -0.30 4.97 22.08
CA LEU A 178 -1.62 4.45 21.71
C LEU A 178 -2.36 4.03 22.98
N ARG A 179 -3.49 4.68 23.26
CA ARG A 179 -4.43 4.27 24.30
C ARG A 179 -5.48 3.36 23.67
N THR A 180 -6.00 2.41 24.42
CA THR A 180 -7.06 1.53 23.93
C THR A 180 -8.29 2.38 23.56
N ALA A 181 -8.63 2.45 22.28
CA ALA A 181 -9.76 3.23 21.76
C ALA A 181 -11.02 2.38 21.51
N SER A 182 -10.89 1.06 21.52
CA SER A 182 -11.95 0.11 21.21
C SER A 182 -11.94 -1.07 22.19
N LEU A 183 -13.13 -1.43 22.66
CA LEU A 183 -13.40 -2.66 23.42
C LEU A 183 -13.89 -3.72 22.44
N THR A 184 -13.02 -4.62 22.00
CA THR A 184 -13.29 -5.60 20.94
C THR A 184 -12.32 -6.79 21.01
N ASN A 185 -12.72 -7.92 20.43
CA ASN A 185 -11.81 -9.02 20.11
C ASN A 185 -11.42 -9.05 18.63
N ASP A 186 -12.05 -8.21 17.81
CA ASP A 186 -11.85 -8.08 16.38
C ASP A 186 -10.89 -6.92 16.08
N TRP A 187 -9.72 -7.24 15.50
CA TRP A 187 -8.74 -6.22 15.12
C TRP A 187 -9.26 -5.29 14.02
N PHE A 188 -10.10 -5.78 13.10
CA PHE A 188 -10.69 -4.92 12.07
C PHE A 188 -11.61 -3.84 12.62
N ALA A 189 -12.23 -4.11 13.77
CA ALA A 189 -13.07 -3.14 14.49
C ALA A 189 -12.27 -2.20 15.42
N ALA A 190 -10.96 -2.41 15.57
CA ALA A 190 -10.13 -1.61 16.47
C ALA A 190 -9.72 -0.28 15.82
N ARG A 191 -10.23 0.83 16.38
CA ARG A 191 -9.77 2.18 16.06
C ARG A 191 -8.30 2.37 16.42
N ASN A 192 -7.69 3.39 15.83
CA ASN A 192 -6.30 3.78 16.07
C ASN A 192 -5.29 2.65 15.71
N THR A 193 -5.61 1.88 14.68
CA THR A 193 -4.62 1.05 13.98
C THR A 193 -3.87 1.94 12.99
N LEU A 194 -2.60 2.20 13.26
CA LEU A 194 -1.75 3.05 12.42
C LEU A 194 -1.03 2.20 11.37
N THR A 195 -1.07 2.61 10.11
CA THR A 195 -0.55 1.82 8.99
C THR A 195 0.56 2.53 8.24
N HIS A 196 1.47 1.73 7.67
CA HIS A 196 2.51 2.14 6.74
C HIS A 196 2.53 1.19 5.54
N ARG A 197 2.74 1.72 4.34
CA ARG A 197 2.85 0.91 3.11
C ARG A 197 4.05 -0.05 3.20
N GLN A 198 3.91 -1.24 2.64
CA GLN A 198 5.07 -2.09 2.38
C GLN A 198 5.91 -1.51 1.25
N LEU A 199 7.21 -1.76 1.28
CA LEU A 199 8.11 -1.45 0.18
C LEU A 199 8.60 -2.77 -0.41
N GLY A 200 8.04 -3.13 -1.57
CA GLY A 200 8.37 -4.38 -2.25
C GLY A 200 9.77 -4.37 -2.87
N PRO A 201 10.29 -5.55 -3.27
CA PRO A 201 9.69 -6.88 -3.14
C PRO A 201 9.75 -7.46 -1.73
N ILE A 202 10.65 -6.95 -0.89
CA ILE A 202 10.84 -7.43 0.48
C ILE A 202 10.95 -6.20 1.36
N SER A 203 10.18 -6.14 2.44
CA SER A 203 10.38 -5.13 3.47
C SER A 203 10.32 -5.72 4.86
N THR A 204 11.07 -5.12 5.78
CA THR A 204 11.10 -5.49 7.19
C THR A 204 10.74 -4.28 8.03
N ALA A 205 9.67 -4.39 8.80
CA ALA A 205 9.28 -3.40 9.79
C ALA A 205 9.67 -3.90 11.18
N THR A 206 10.33 -3.06 11.99
CA THR A 206 10.60 -3.32 13.40
C THR A 206 10.09 -2.18 14.27
N ILE A 207 9.39 -2.48 15.36
CA ILE A 207 9.00 -1.47 16.36
C ILE A 207 9.60 -1.80 17.72
N LYS A 208 9.89 -0.77 18.51
CA LYS A 208 10.15 -0.86 19.96
C LYS A 208 8.93 -0.37 20.73
N MET A 209 8.33 -1.23 21.54
CA MET A 209 7.12 -0.95 22.32
C MET A 209 7.36 -1.08 23.82
N THR A 210 6.93 -0.08 24.59
CA THR A 210 6.85 -0.12 26.06
C THR A 210 5.46 -0.57 26.49
N ILE A 211 5.38 -1.59 27.35
CA ILE A 211 4.14 -2.34 27.63
C ILE A 211 3.66 -2.25 29.09
N GLY A 212 4.40 -1.56 29.96
CA GLY A 212 4.09 -1.49 31.40
C GLY A 212 2.74 -0.86 31.75
N SER A 213 2.20 -0.02 30.87
CA SER A 213 0.92 0.68 31.04
C SER A 213 -0.29 -0.07 30.48
N MET A 214 -0.10 -1.24 29.88
CA MET A 214 -1.22 -2.09 29.43
C MET A 214 -2.09 -2.50 30.62
N LYS A 215 -3.38 -2.78 30.40
CA LYS A 215 -4.30 -3.32 31.40
C LYS A 215 -4.75 -4.73 31.01
N ASN A 216 -5.41 -5.41 31.95
CA ASN A 216 -5.94 -6.75 31.70
C ASN A 216 -6.90 -6.72 30.49
N GLY A 217 -6.65 -7.60 29.52
CA GLY A 217 -7.40 -7.68 28.28
C GLY A 217 -6.79 -6.90 27.11
N ASP A 218 -5.76 -6.07 27.33
CA ASP A 218 -5.13 -5.33 26.24
C ASP A 218 -4.37 -6.24 25.27
N ARG A 219 -4.44 -5.90 23.99
CA ARG A 219 -3.70 -6.52 22.89
C ARG A 219 -3.07 -5.42 22.04
N ALA A 220 -1.75 -5.46 21.91
CA ALA A 220 -0.99 -4.46 21.15
C ALA A 220 0.14 -5.13 20.37
N GLY A 221 0.49 -4.63 19.19
CA GLY A 221 1.50 -5.28 18.37
C GLY A 221 1.79 -4.62 17.04
N LEU A 222 2.45 -5.41 16.18
CA LEU A 222 2.79 -5.11 14.80
C LEU A 222 2.29 -6.25 13.91
N GLY A 223 1.69 -5.94 12.77
CA GLY A 223 1.21 -6.98 11.86
C GLY A 223 1.20 -6.58 10.41
N LEU A 224 0.76 -7.53 9.59
CA LEU A 224 0.37 -7.33 8.21
C LEU A 224 -1.15 -7.16 8.18
N PHE A 225 -1.60 -5.99 7.74
CA PHE A 225 -3.01 -5.59 7.74
C PHE A 225 -3.58 -5.47 6.33
N ARG A 226 -4.67 -6.19 6.09
CA ARG A 226 -5.51 -6.26 4.90
C ARG A 226 -6.78 -7.09 5.21
N ASP A 227 -7.65 -7.35 4.24
CA ASP A 227 -8.81 -8.26 4.40
C ASP A 227 -8.44 -9.68 4.87
N VAL A 228 -7.24 -10.15 4.55
CA VAL A 228 -6.60 -11.32 5.18
C VAL A 228 -5.37 -10.82 5.95
N SER A 229 -5.36 -11.05 7.26
CA SER A 229 -4.41 -10.42 8.18
C SER A 229 -3.76 -11.41 9.15
N ALA A 230 -2.57 -11.02 9.62
CA ALA A 230 -1.85 -11.68 10.70
C ALA A 230 -0.98 -10.67 11.46
N TYR A 231 -0.74 -10.91 12.74
CA TYR A 231 0.10 -10.05 13.56
C TYR A 231 0.95 -10.83 14.57
N ILE A 232 1.96 -10.14 15.09
CA ILE A 232 2.61 -10.50 16.35
C ILE A 232 2.42 -9.39 17.37
N GLY A 233 2.00 -9.75 18.57
CA GLY A 233 1.66 -8.76 19.59
C GLY A 233 1.72 -9.32 20.99
N VAL A 234 1.73 -8.44 21.96
CA VAL A 234 1.64 -8.77 23.38
C VAL A 234 0.18 -8.72 23.81
N TRP A 235 -0.24 -9.75 24.55
CA TRP A 235 -1.53 -9.78 25.24
C TRP A 235 -1.27 -9.73 26.75
N ARG A 236 -2.04 -8.93 27.47
CA ARG A 236 -2.00 -8.91 28.94
C ARG A 236 -3.22 -9.64 29.51
N SER A 237 -2.97 -10.72 30.25
CA SER A 237 -4.00 -11.52 30.95
C SER A 237 -3.74 -11.47 32.45
N GLY A 238 -4.59 -10.76 33.18
CA GLY A 238 -4.33 -10.37 34.57
C GLY A 238 -3.04 -9.58 34.69
N ASN A 239 -2.03 -10.20 35.31
CA ASN A 239 -0.69 -9.64 35.51
C ASN A 239 0.39 -10.28 34.63
N THR A 240 0.02 -11.23 33.77
CA THR A 240 0.97 -11.89 32.87
C THR A 240 0.91 -11.29 31.48
N PHE A 241 2.07 -11.28 30.83
CA PHE A 241 2.23 -10.85 29.44
C PHE A 241 2.66 -12.05 28.60
N ALA A 242 2.02 -12.22 27.45
CA ALA A 242 2.39 -13.25 26.48
C ALA A 242 2.51 -12.61 25.09
N VAL A 243 3.57 -12.96 24.37
CA VAL A 243 3.68 -12.69 22.94
C VAL A 243 2.86 -13.73 22.20
N ASN A 244 2.01 -13.30 21.29
CA ASN A 244 1.18 -14.16 20.46
C ASN A 244 1.40 -13.81 19.00
N MET A 245 1.64 -14.82 18.17
CA MET A 245 1.47 -14.71 16.73
C MET A 245 0.05 -15.18 16.40
N VAL A 246 -0.72 -14.31 15.76
CA VAL A 246 -2.13 -14.53 15.43
C VAL A 246 -2.29 -14.44 13.93
N ASN A 247 -2.93 -15.44 13.33
CA ASN A 247 -3.24 -15.48 11.89
C ASN A 247 -4.72 -15.82 11.66
N ASN A 248 -5.11 -15.98 10.39
CA ASN A 248 -6.49 -16.30 10.01
C ASN A 248 -7.50 -15.23 10.47
N ILE A 249 -7.09 -13.96 10.43
CA ILE A 249 -7.97 -12.82 10.64
C ILE A 249 -8.52 -12.45 9.26
N THR A 250 -9.81 -12.65 9.01
CA THR A 250 -10.37 -12.63 7.65
C THR A 250 -11.67 -11.86 7.54
N MET A 251 -11.87 -11.19 6.41
CA MET A 251 -13.16 -10.65 5.96
C MET A 251 -13.72 -11.48 4.80
N ASN A 252 -15.04 -11.38 4.56
CA ASN A 252 -15.64 -11.82 3.30
C ASN A 252 -15.67 -10.70 2.24
N THR A 253 -16.19 -10.99 1.06
CA THR A 253 -16.31 -10.03 -0.06
C THR A 253 -17.32 -8.90 0.16
N SER A 254 -18.09 -8.95 1.25
CA SER A 254 -18.93 -7.84 1.73
C SER A 254 -18.23 -7.04 2.84
N TRP A 255 -16.94 -7.27 3.06
CA TRP A 255 -16.10 -6.59 4.05
C TRP A 255 -16.56 -6.77 5.50
N VAL A 256 -17.20 -7.90 5.78
CA VAL A 256 -17.60 -8.30 7.14
C VAL A 256 -16.57 -9.29 7.67
N THR A 257 -16.10 -9.07 8.91
CA THR A 257 -15.21 -10.01 9.62
C THR A 257 -15.86 -11.39 9.71
N THR A 258 -15.17 -12.40 9.19
CA THR A 258 -15.56 -13.82 9.29
C THR A 258 -14.74 -14.57 10.33
N ASN A 259 -13.53 -14.11 10.63
CA ASN A 259 -12.71 -14.66 11.70
C ASN A 259 -11.87 -13.55 12.37
N THR A 260 -11.87 -13.55 13.71
CA THR A 260 -11.10 -12.61 14.54
C THR A 260 -9.67 -13.08 14.84
N GLY A 261 -9.28 -14.22 14.29
CA GLY A 261 -7.94 -14.78 14.33
C GLY A 261 -7.76 -15.89 15.35
N ASN A 262 -6.74 -16.72 15.09
CA ASN A 262 -6.32 -17.82 15.95
C ASN A 262 -4.89 -17.58 16.43
N THR A 263 -4.61 -17.83 17.72
CA THR A 263 -3.23 -17.83 18.21
C THR A 263 -2.51 -19.06 17.67
N ALA A 264 -1.61 -18.86 16.70
CA ALA A 264 -0.85 -19.93 16.07
C ALA A 264 0.39 -20.33 16.88
N ALA A 265 0.95 -19.40 17.64
CA ALA A 265 2.03 -19.65 18.59
C ALA A 265 2.06 -18.59 19.69
N SER A 266 2.58 -18.97 20.86
CA SER A 266 2.70 -18.09 22.02
C SER A 266 4.05 -18.28 22.72
N ALA A 267 4.54 -17.22 23.35
CA ALA A 267 5.72 -17.23 24.21
C ALA A 267 5.54 -16.27 25.39
N ALA A 268 6.21 -16.54 26.51
CA ALA A 268 6.21 -15.60 27.63
C ALA A 268 6.90 -14.29 27.25
N ALA A 269 6.31 -13.15 27.64
CA ALA A 269 6.94 -11.85 27.52
C ALA A 269 7.35 -11.35 28.92
N ALA A 270 8.56 -10.83 29.04
CA ALA A 270 9.05 -10.24 30.29
C ALA A 270 9.79 -8.93 30.03
N GLY A 271 9.72 -8.02 30.99
CA GLY A 271 10.38 -6.72 30.94
C GLY A 271 9.45 -5.58 30.46
N PRO A 272 9.93 -4.32 30.58
CA PRO A 272 9.12 -3.15 30.27
C PRO A 272 9.03 -2.86 28.76
N ASN A 273 9.96 -3.39 27.97
CA ASN A 273 10.08 -3.17 26.53
C ASN A 273 10.04 -4.49 25.77
N ILE A 274 9.45 -4.46 24.58
CA ILE A 274 9.46 -5.55 23.63
C ILE A 274 9.65 -4.99 22.22
N TRP A 275 10.33 -5.74 21.36
CA TRP A 275 10.46 -5.44 19.95
C TRP A 275 9.67 -6.44 19.14
N PHE A 276 8.94 -5.95 18.16
CA PHE A 276 8.27 -6.77 17.16
C PHE A 276 8.87 -6.48 15.80
N ARG A 277 9.14 -7.53 15.03
CA ARG A 277 9.62 -7.44 13.66
C ARG A 277 8.74 -8.28 12.76
N VAL A 278 8.33 -7.69 11.65
CA VAL A 278 7.55 -8.36 10.60
C VAL A 278 8.32 -8.21 9.30
N ILE A 279 8.61 -9.35 8.65
CA ILE A 279 9.21 -9.40 7.32
C ILE A 279 8.12 -9.78 6.35
N SER A 280 7.90 -8.95 5.33
CA SER A 280 6.98 -9.25 4.22
C SER A 280 7.77 -9.46 2.95
N ASP A 281 7.58 -10.62 2.32
CA ASP A 281 8.14 -10.98 1.02
C ASP A 281 7.01 -11.14 0.01
N SER A 282 6.89 -10.17 -0.89
CA SER A 282 5.84 -10.08 -1.90
C SER A 282 6.29 -10.63 -3.26
N ARG A 283 7.40 -11.38 -3.32
CA ARG A 283 7.82 -11.97 -4.60
C ARG A 283 6.75 -12.98 -5.02
N PRO A 284 6.36 -13.05 -6.31
CA PRO A 284 5.22 -13.84 -6.75
C PRO A 284 5.25 -15.34 -6.39
N ALA A 285 6.44 -15.91 -6.23
CA ALA A 285 6.63 -17.32 -5.82
C ALA A 285 6.70 -17.53 -4.29
N VAL A 286 6.66 -16.45 -3.49
CA VAL A 286 6.85 -16.48 -2.04
C VAL A 286 5.60 -16.00 -1.30
N ASN A 287 5.18 -14.75 -1.49
CA ASN A 287 4.00 -14.14 -0.86
C ASN A 287 3.84 -14.50 0.63
N LEU A 288 4.86 -14.20 1.44
CA LEU A 288 4.99 -14.70 2.80
C LEU A 288 5.34 -13.59 3.81
N GLY A 289 4.58 -13.53 4.89
CA GLY A 289 4.89 -12.78 6.10
C GLY A 289 5.51 -13.67 7.18
N THR A 290 6.60 -13.23 7.82
CA THR A 290 7.16 -13.89 9.01
C THR A 290 7.26 -12.92 10.18
N PHE A 291 7.09 -13.45 11.39
CA PHE A 291 6.88 -12.66 12.59
C PHE A 291 7.89 -13.01 13.66
N TRP A 292 8.49 -11.98 14.24
CA TRP A 292 9.65 -12.11 15.11
C TRP A 292 9.49 -11.18 16.30
N TYR A 293 10.01 -11.57 17.45
CA TYR A 293 10.06 -10.71 18.62
C TYR A 293 11.42 -10.75 19.30
N SER A 294 11.72 -9.72 20.08
CA SER A 294 12.91 -9.64 20.92
C SER A 294 12.58 -8.95 22.25
N ILE A 295 13.23 -9.39 23.33
CA ILE A 295 13.13 -8.80 24.67
C ILE A 295 14.39 -8.02 25.08
N ASP A 296 15.46 -8.11 24.29
CA ASP A 296 16.73 -7.42 24.52
C ASP A 296 17.06 -6.41 23.41
N GLY A 297 16.25 -6.36 22.35
CA GLY A 297 16.45 -5.53 21.16
C GLY A 297 17.62 -5.98 20.27
N LYS A 298 18.23 -7.14 20.55
CA LYS A 298 19.41 -7.65 19.86
C LYS A 298 19.13 -9.00 19.20
N THR A 299 18.54 -9.93 19.95
CA THR A 299 18.26 -11.29 19.50
C THR A 299 16.79 -11.42 19.17
N PHE A 300 16.48 -11.64 17.89
CA PHE A 300 15.12 -11.86 17.41
C PHE A 300 14.82 -13.35 17.29
N LYS A 301 13.64 -13.76 17.73
CA LYS A 301 13.14 -15.13 17.61
C LYS A 301 11.88 -15.13 16.77
N GLN A 302 11.84 -15.97 15.73
CA GLN A 302 10.62 -16.18 14.98
C GLN A 302 9.57 -16.82 15.91
N LEU A 303 8.33 -16.39 15.80
CA LEU A 303 7.20 -16.97 16.52
C LEU A 303 6.10 -17.35 15.54
N GLY A 304 5.73 -18.62 15.54
CA GLY A 304 4.66 -19.13 14.69
C GLY A 304 5.08 -19.43 13.24
N PRO A 305 4.13 -19.97 12.46
CA PRO A 305 4.36 -20.29 11.05
C PRO A 305 4.43 -19.01 10.19
N GLY A 306 4.92 -19.16 8.96
CA GLY A 306 4.76 -18.11 7.95
C GLY A 306 3.28 -17.90 7.60
N PHE A 307 2.94 -16.66 7.24
CA PHE A 307 1.61 -16.23 6.84
C PHE A 307 1.57 -15.99 5.33
N SER A 308 0.78 -16.76 4.60
CA SER A 308 0.56 -16.51 3.18
C SER A 308 -0.27 -15.23 2.99
N THR A 309 0.30 -14.22 2.36
CA THR A 309 -0.39 -12.95 2.07
C THR A 309 -1.35 -13.15 0.90
N ASP A 310 -2.56 -12.61 1.00
CA ASP A 310 -3.54 -12.68 -0.08
C ASP A 310 -3.11 -11.81 -1.28
N THR A 311 -3.30 -12.34 -2.50
CA THR A 311 -2.95 -11.68 -3.76
C THR A 311 -4.18 -11.25 -4.56
N ASN A 312 -5.38 -11.46 -4.01
CA ASN A 312 -6.62 -11.09 -4.69
C ASN A 312 -6.77 -9.57 -4.76
N PHE A 313 -7.53 -9.03 -5.71
CA PHE A 313 -7.53 -7.58 -5.96
C PHE A 313 -8.73 -6.82 -5.37
N GLN A 314 -9.79 -7.50 -4.89
CA GLN A 314 -11.07 -6.82 -4.57
C GLN A 314 -10.94 -5.82 -3.41
N TYR A 315 -9.96 -6.02 -2.51
CA TYR A 315 -9.70 -5.05 -1.43
C TYR A 315 -8.97 -3.79 -1.92
N PHE A 316 -8.48 -3.78 -3.17
CA PHE A 316 -7.72 -2.73 -3.86
C PHE A 316 -6.38 -2.31 -3.24
N GLU A 317 -6.32 -2.17 -1.93
CA GLU A 317 -5.11 -1.84 -1.22
C GLU A 317 -4.15 -3.03 -1.17
N GLY A 318 -2.86 -2.71 -1.22
CA GLY A 318 -1.81 -3.67 -0.90
C GLY A 318 -1.80 -3.98 0.60
N GLN A 319 -1.10 -5.04 0.96
CA GLN A 319 -0.81 -5.36 2.35
C GLN A 319 -0.01 -4.21 2.99
N ARG A 320 -0.32 -3.86 4.23
CA ARG A 320 0.36 -2.80 4.99
C ARG A 320 0.98 -3.34 6.28
N PHE A 321 2.05 -2.70 6.76
CA PHE A 321 2.44 -2.85 8.16
C PHE A 321 1.48 -2.07 9.04
N ALA A 322 1.08 -2.62 10.18
CA ALA A 322 0.13 -1.97 11.07
C ALA A 322 0.51 -2.12 12.54
N ILE A 323 0.51 -0.99 13.24
CA ILE A 323 0.73 -0.88 14.68
C ILE A 323 -0.63 -0.65 15.35
N PHE A 324 -0.94 -1.38 16.40
CA PHE A 324 -2.26 -1.31 17.03
C PHE A 324 -2.20 -1.45 18.55
N ASN A 325 -3.27 -1.00 19.21
CA ASN A 325 -3.59 -1.30 20.61
C ASN A 325 -5.11 -1.27 20.83
N PHE A 326 -5.70 -2.34 21.34
CA PHE A 326 -7.12 -2.41 21.71
C PHE A 326 -7.32 -3.28 22.96
N ALA A 327 -8.50 -3.16 23.58
CA ALA A 327 -8.84 -3.95 24.77
C ALA A 327 -9.88 -5.01 24.47
N ALA A 328 -9.70 -6.22 24.97
CA ALA A 328 -10.70 -7.29 24.92
C ALA A 328 -11.61 -7.33 26.17
N SER A 329 -11.29 -6.58 27.23
CA SER A 329 -12.01 -6.64 28.52
C SER A 329 -12.45 -5.29 29.06
N ALA A 330 -11.57 -4.29 29.11
CA ALA A 330 -11.90 -2.93 29.54
C ALA A 330 -10.91 -1.92 28.98
N LEU A 331 -11.38 -0.71 28.65
CA LEU A 331 -10.51 0.38 28.24
C LEU A 331 -9.67 0.91 29.41
N GLY A 332 -8.61 1.65 29.08
CA GLY A 332 -7.81 2.41 30.05
C GLY A 332 -6.33 2.05 30.08
N GLY A 333 -5.91 1.08 29.26
CA GLY A 333 -4.51 0.78 29.05
C GLY A 333 -3.89 1.51 27.87
N SER A 334 -2.56 1.48 27.81
CA SER A 334 -1.79 2.14 26.77
C SER A 334 -0.43 1.48 26.54
N VAL A 335 0.11 1.71 25.34
CA VAL A 335 1.48 1.37 24.97
C VAL A 335 2.16 2.61 24.38
N GLN A 336 3.49 2.65 24.48
CA GLN A 336 4.30 3.66 23.80
C GLN A 336 5.23 2.98 22.80
N VAL A 337 5.16 3.39 21.55
CA VAL A 337 6.04 2.95 20.48
C VAL A 337 7.12 4.02 20.30
N ALA A 338 8.35 3.67 20.65
CA ALA A 338 9.46 4.61 20.63
C ALA A 338 9.98 4.87 19.21
N ASN A 339 9.90 3.85 18.35
CA ASN A 339 10.29 3.96 16.95
C ASN A 339 9.64 2.89 16.08
N PHE A 340 9.64 3.16 14.77
CA PHE A 340 9.38 2.24 13.69
C PHE A 340 10.55 2.31 12.71
N GLU A 341 11.19 1.17 12.46
CA GLU A 341 12.26 1.03 11.49
C GLU A 341 11.74 0.24 10.29
N LEU A 342 11.89 0.81 9.08
CA LEU A 342 11.57 0.14 7.84
C LEU A 342 12.82 -0.02 6.98
N THR A 343 13.12 -1.26 6.59
CA THR A 343 14.14 -1.56 5.58
C THR A 343 13.48 -2.21 4.36
N ALA A 344 13.98 -1.87 3.17
CA ALA A 344 13.58 -2.49 1.91
C ALA A 344 14.74 -3.35 1.37
N GLY A 345 14.44 -4.59 1.01
CA GLY A 345 15.37 -5.53 0.38
C GLY A 345 15.28 -5.48 -1.14
N SER A 346 16.31 -5.99 -1.82
CA SER A 346 16.32 -6.13 -3.27
C SER A 346 15.62 -7.42 -3.73
N TYR A 347 15.21 -7.47 -5.00
CA TYR A 347 14.57 -8.65 -5.61
C TYR A 347 15.45 -9.92 -5.57
N THR A 348 16.77 -9.73 -5.67
CA THR A 348 17.80 -10.79 -5.59
C THR A 348 18.37 -11.00 -4.18
N GLY A 349 17.95 -10.17 -3.21
CA GLY A 349 18.48 -10.17 -1.86
C GLY A 349 17.82 -11.19 -0.94
N VAL A 350 18.50 -11.47 0.16
CA VAL A 350 17.94 -12.14 1.34
C VAL A 350 17.29 -11.06 2.22
N ALA A 351 16.23 -11.39 2.97
CA ALA A 351 15.68 -10.46 3.95
C ALA A 351 16.77 -10.03 4.96
N PHE A 352 16.91 -8.72 5.17
CA PHE A 352 17.90 -8.22 6.13
C PHE A 352 17.49 -8.56 7.57
N GLY A 353 18.38 -9.22 8.31
CA GLY A 353 18.21 -9.48 9.74
C GLY A 353 17.27 -10.64 10.10
N ALA A 354 17.17 -11.65 9.22
CA ALA A 354 16.71 -12.99 9.60
C ALA A 354 17.65 -13.66 10.61
#